data_AF-A0A150R6U8-F1
#
_entry.id   AF-A0A150R6U8-F1
#
_cell.length_a   1.000
_cell.length_b   1.000
_cell.length_c   1.000
_cell.angle_alpha   90.00
_cell.angle_beta   90.00
_cell.angle_gamma   90.00
#
_symmetry.space_group_name_H-M   'P 1'
#
loop_
_entity.id
_entity.type
_entity.pdbx_description
1 polymer ?
#
loop_
_entity_poly.entity_id
_entity_poly.type
_entity_poly.pdbx_seq_one_letter_code
_entity_poly.pdbx_strand_id
1 'polypeptide(L)'
;MSTGSGTGELQPTEGTASVIGTEQTDQTQIPIDSKLRFLDAKTSDPIIHVAVTGSTPPSGYAPKVEYWSRLDAVKADIMVLESIVFTNRPGTPGYPNEFTSWIAGGNVLATAQEASQQQWILGTYQLTAPINALYWAPDPDAPSTDRIGLLVECGAASELLNVVWYKMKQPTNGLIFQKVPSKLTFTKLPSTDPRAINPQTSWYHYHGTMR
;
A
#
# COMPACT_ATOMS: atom_id res chain seq x y z
N MET A 1 -47.35 36.52 47.94
CA MET A 1 -48.18 36.91 46.79
C MET A 1 -47.29 37.01 45.56
N SER A 2 -47.76 36.44 44.45
CA SER A 2 -47.27 36.57 43.07
C SER A 2 -47.03 38.06 42.71
N THR A 3 -46.10 38.42 41.83
CA THR A 3 -46.19 38.20 40.37
C THR A 3 -44.82 38.27 39.67
N GLY A 4 -44.66 37.46 38.62
CA GLY A 4 -43.54 37.54 37.69
C GLY A 4 -43.76 38.52 36.53
N SER A 5 -42.67 38.84 35.84
CA SER A 5 -42.53 39.25 34.43
C SER A 5 -41.02 39.41 34.23
N GLY A 6 -40.34 38.66 33.37
CA GLY A 6 -40.56 38.62 31.94
C GLY A 6 -39.45 39.45 31.28
N THR A 7 -38.23 38.91 31.27
CA THR A 7 -37.11 39.49 30.50
C THR A 7 -36.72 38.48 29.45
N GLY A 8 -36.92 38.89 28.20
CA GLY A 8 -36.90 38.07 27.01
C GLY A 8 -35.56 37.41 26.71
N GLU A 9 -35.69 36.37 25.89
CA GLU A 9 -34.63 35.61 25.25
C GLU A 9 -33.51 36.51 24.72
N LEU A 10 -32.32 36.30 25.27
CA LEU A 10 -31.09 36.54 24.53
C LEU A 10 -30.92 35.33 23.60
N GLN A 11 -31.08 35.53 22.30
CA GLN A 11 -30.39 34.70 21.31
C GLN A 11 -28.91 35.09 21.30
N PRO A 12 -28.00 34.11 21.42
CA PRO A 12 -26.72 34.17 20.74
C PRO A 12 -26.68 33.08 19.67
N THR A 13 -26.73 33.54 18.43
CA THR A 13 -25.71 33.32 17.40
C THR A 13 -25.24 31.87 17.16
N GLU A 14 -25.58 31.39 15.97
CA GLU A 14 -24.80 30.50 15.10
C GLU A 14 -24.09 29.33 15.79
N GLY A 15 -24.65 28.13 15.57
CA GLY A 15 -23.94 26.87 15.74
C GLY A 15 -22.60 26.91 15.01
N THR A 16 -21.57 27.31 15.76
CA THR A 16 -20.21 27.42 15.27
C THR A 16 -19.63 26.02 15.27
N ALA A 17 -19.37 25.54 14.07
CA ALA A 17 -18.66 24.31 13.79
C ALA A 17 -17.36 24.22 14.59
N SER A 18 -17.07 23.04 15.14
CA SER A 18 -15.73 22.45 15.32
C SER A 18 -15.92 21.11 16.06
N VAL A 19 -15.44 19.96 15.61
CA VAL A 19 -14.36 19.69 14.67
C VAL A 19 -14.88 18.65 13.68
N ILE A 20 -15.10 19.04 12.42
CA ILE A 20 -14.89 18.11 11.31
C ILE A 20 -13.46 17.68 11.53
N GLY A 21 -13.25 16.45 12.00
CA GLY A 21 -11.97 15.81 11.80
C GLY A 21 -11.77 15.87 10.30
N THR A 22 -11.00 16.83 9.83
CA THR A 22 -10.32 16.72 8.56
C THR A 22 -9.43 15.51 8.77
N GLU A 23 -9.98 14.31 8.57
CA GLU A 23 -9.23 13.24 7.96
C GLU A 23 -8.66 13.91 6.71
N GLN A 24 -7.44 14.42 6.87
CA GLN A 24 -6.57 14.66 5.76
C GLN A 24 -6.66 13.36 4.99
N THR A 25 -7.28 13.41 3.81
CA THR A 25 -7.46 12.26 2.92
C THR A 25 -6.06 11.67 2.73
N ASP A 26 -5.76 10.63 3.52
CA ASP A 26 -4.40 10.31 3.92
C ASP A 26 -3.67 9.74 2.71
N GLN A 27 -2.47 10.27 2.46
CA GLN A 27 -1.57 9.99 1.34
C GLN A 27 -0.94 8.58 1.45
N THR A 28 -1.79 7.56 1.56
CA THR A 28 -1.39 6.20 1.91
C THR A 28 -1.61 5.25 0.75
N GLN A 29 -0.54 4.59 0.29
CA GLN A 29 -0.55 3.73 -0.92
C GLN A 29 -1.46 2.50 -0.79
N ILE A 30 -1.53 1.97 0.43
CA ILE A 30 -2.44 0.92 0.88
C ILE A 30 -3.20 1.52 2.08
N PRO A 31 -4.53 1.35 2.20
CA PRO A 31 -5.26 1.88 3.35
C PRO A 31 -4.60 1.44 4.65
N ILE A 32 -4.49 2.36 5.60
CA ILE A 32 -3.96 2.07 6.93
C ILE A 32 -4.70 0.87 7.54
N ASP A 33 -3.97 0.07 8.31
CA ASP A 33 -4.53 -1.09 9.00
C ASP A 33 -5.21 -2.08 8.05
N SER A 34 -4.63 -2.21 6.86
CA SER A 34 -4.94 -3.26 5.90
C SER A 34 -3.81 -4.29 5.85
N LYS A 35 -4.18 -5.51 5.47
CA LYS A 35 -3.28 -6.58 5.10
C LYS A 35 -3.46 -6.87 3.63
N LEU A 36 -2.36 -6.93 2.89
CA LEU A 36 -2.38 -7.49 1.55
C LEU A 36 -1.71 -8.85 1.55
N ARG A 37 -2.15 -9.72 0.64
CA ARG A 37 -1.41 -10.95 0.32
C ARG A 37 -1.26 -11.08 -1.19
N PHE A 38 -0.09 -11.54 -1.61
CA PHE A 38 0.20 -11.98 -2.96
C PHE A 38 0.28 -13.50 -2.95
N LEU A 39 -0.59 -14.13 -3.72
CA LEU A 39 -0.71 -15.59 -3.81
C LEU A 39 -0.20 -16.08 -5.16
N ASP A 40 0.38 -17.27 -5.21
CA ASP A 40 0.53 -17.99 -6.48
C ASP A 40 -0.87 -18.36 -7.00
N ALA A 41 -1.22 -17.93 -8.21
CA ALA A 41 -2.56 -18.17 -8.75
C ALA A 41 -2.88 -19.66 -8.96
N LYS A 42 -1.86 -20.51 -9.11
CA LYS A 42 -2.00 -21.95 -9.37
C LYS A 42 -2.21 -22.73 -8.08
N THR A 43 -1.44 -22.43 -7.04
CA THR A 43 -1.49 -23.19 -5.78
C THR A 43 -2.28 -22.50 -4.68
N SER A 44 -2.56 -21.20 -4.83
CA SER A 44 -3.10 -20.33 -3.78
C SER A 44 -2.19 -20.18 -2.55
N ASP A 45 -0.93 -20.61 -2.65
CA ASP A 45 0.03 -20.44 -1.57
C ASP A 45 0.47 -18.97 -1.47
N PRO A 46 0.62 -18.43 -0.26
CA PRO A 46 1.06 -17.06 -0.07
C PRO A 46 2.56 -16.93 -0.36
N ILE A 47 2.91 -15.96 -1.20
CA ILE A 47 4.29 -15.63 -1.60
C ILE A 47 4.78 -14.43 -0.77
N ILE A 48 3.95 -13.40 -0.67
CA ILE A 48 4.27 -12.16 0.05
C ILE A 48 3.05 -11.75 0.86
N HIS A 49 3.28 -11.37 2.12
CA HIS A 49 2.33 -10.65 2.94
C HIS A 49 2.77 -9.20 3.11
N VAL A 50 1.81 -8.30 3.10
CA VAL A 50 2.02 -6.89 3.46
C VAL A 50 1.12 -6.56 4.64
N ALA A 51 1.64 -5.86 5.63
CA ALA A 51 0.85 -5.19 6.64
C ALA A 51 1.26 -3.73 6.71
N VAL A 52 0.28 -2.85 6.90
CA VAL A 52 0.52 -1.42 6.86
C VAL A 52 0.05 -0.80 8.16
N THR A 53 0.97 -0.13 8.84
CA THR A 53 0.69 0.45 10.16
C THR A 53 0.04 1.82 10.04
N GLY A 54 -1.00 2.07 10.85
CA GLY A 54 -1.51 3.42 11.07
C GLY A 54 -0.62 4.25 12.01
N SER A 55 -1.23 5.26 12.63
CA SER A 55 -0.55 6.18 13.55
C SER A 55 -0.18 5.56 14.91
N THR A 56 -0.80 4.44 15.27
CA THR A 56 -0.61 3.75 16.56
C THR A 56 -0.24 2.27 16.35
N PRO A 57 0.97 1.99 15.82
CA PRO A 57 1.43 0.63 15.56
C PRO A 57 1.62 -0.19 16.85
N PRO A 58 1.71 -1.53 16.75
CA PRO A 58 2.19 -2.35 17.86
C PRO A 58 3.62 -2.00 18.25
N SER A 59 4.01 -2.32 19.49
CA SER A 59 5.39 -2.10 19.97
C SER A 59 6.41 -2.80 19.06
N GLY A 60 7.51 -2.11 18.75
CA GLY A 60 8.54 -2.61 17.83
C GLY A 60 8.33 -2.24 16.36
N TYR A 61 7.18 -1.66 16.00
CA TYR A 61 6.87 -1.19 14.65
C TYR A 61 6.75 0.33 14.60
N ALA A 62 7.12 0.91 13.46
CA ALA A 62 7.03 2.34 13.19
C ALA A 62 5.65 2.68 12.61
N PRO A 63 5.12 3.89 12.88
CA PRO A 63 3.85 4.33 12.31
C PRO A 63 4.01 4.62 10.82
N LYS A 64 2.94 4.40 10.04
CA LYS A 64 2.88 4.72 8.60
C LYS A 64 3.96 4.02 7.76
N VAL A 65 4.18 2.75 8.04
CA VAL A 65 5.17 1.89 7.38
C VAL A 65 4.48 0.67 6.80
N GLU A 66 4.91 0.30 5.60
CA GLU A 66 4.56 -0.97 4.97
C GLU A 66 5.60 -2.03 5.33
N TYR A 67 5.15 -3.15 5.85
CA TYR A 67 5.96 -4.29 6.21
C TYR A 67 5.68 -5.43 5.23
N TRP A 68 6.67 -5.70 4.38
CA TRP A 68 6.62 -6.69 3.31
C TRP A 68 7.36 -7.95 3.76
N SER A 69 6.61 -9.01 4.07
CA SER A 69 7.14 -10.30 4.50
C SER A 69 7.13 -11.29 3.34
N ARG A 70 8.30 -11.84 2.99
CA ARG A 70 8.43 -12.84 1.92
C ARG A 70 8.37 -14.26 2.48
N LEU A 71 7.34 -15.00 2.08
CA LEU A 71 7.00 -16.33 2.61
C LEU A 71 7.50 -17.49 1.73
N ASP A 72 7.53 -17.30 0.41
CA ASP A 72 8.09 -18.26 -0.56
C ASP A 72 8.88 -17.51 -1.64
N ALA A 73 9.66 -18.24 -2.43
CA ALA A 73 10.34 -17.74 -3.60
C ALA A 73 9.36 -17.13 -4.62
N VAL A 74 9.74 -15.99 -5.19
CA VAL A 74 8.99 -15.25 -6.20
C VAL A 74 9.15 -15.94 -7.57
N LYS A 75 8.55 -17.12 -7.70
CA LYS A 75 8.64 -18.00 -8.88
C LYS A 75 7.34 -18.10 -9.67
N ALA A 76 6.23 -17.61 -9.12
CA ALA A 76 4.92 -17.69 -9.75
C ALA A 76 4.88 -16.92 -11.08
N ASP A 77 4.29 -17.52 -12.12
CA ASP A 77 4.04 -16.85 -13.40
C ASP A 77 2.84 -15.89 -13.32
N ILE A 78 1.89 -16.19 -12.43
CA ILE A 78 0.73 -15.35 -12.16
C ILE A 78 0.60 -15.19 -10.64
N MET A 79 0.57 -13.95 -10.17
CA MET A 79 0.31 -13.62 -8.78
C MET A 79 -1.05 -12.97 -8.62
N VAL A 80 -1.75 -13.27 -7.53
CA VAL A 80 -3.00 -12.61 -7.16
C VAL A 80 -2.77 -11.79 -5.92
N LEU A 81 -2.94 -10.47 -6.05
CA LEU A 81 -3.06 -9.55 -4.93
C LEU A 81 -4.50 -9.62 -4.39
N GLU A 82 -4.66 -9.77 -3.08
CA GLU A 82 -5.93 -9.63 -2.37
C GLU A 82 -5.79 -8.67 -1.18
N SER A 83 -6.78 -7.80 -1.01
CA SER A 83 -6.86 -6.88 0.13
C SER A 83 -7.76 -7.46 1.22
N ILE A 84 -7.25 -7.45 2.45
CA ILE A 84 -7.86 -8.03 3.64
C ILE A 84 -7.81 -7.01 4.77
N VAL A 85 -8.84 -6.98 5.60
CA VAL A 85 -8.90 -6.17 6.81
C VAL A 85 -8.43 -6.97 8.02
N PHE A 86 -7.75 -6.31 8.96
CA PHE A 86 -7.48 -6.91 10.27
C PHE A 86 -8.78 -7.27 10.98
N THR A 87 -8.77 -8.39 11.71
CA THR A 87 -9.92 -8.77 12.55
C THR A 87 -9.99 -7.90 13.81
N ASN A 88 -8.83 -7.61 14.39
CA ASN A 88 -8.67 -6.75 15.56
C ASN A 88 -8.30 -5.33 15.12
N ARG A 89 -8.93 -4.31 15.71
CA ARG A 89 -8.62 -2.91 15.38
C ARG A 89 -7.35 -2.43 16.10
N PRO A 90 -6.62 -1.45 15.55
CA PRO A 90 -5.53 -0.78 16.27
C PRO A 90 -5.97 -0.31 17.65
N GLY A 91 -5.06 -0.47 18.63
CA GLY A 91 -5.34 -0.17 20.04
C GLY A 91 -6.11 -1.25 20.80
N THR A 92 -6.62 -2.31 20.14
CA THR A 92 -7.19 -3.46 20.84
C THR A 92 -6.12 -4.49 21.23
N PRO A 93 -6.30 -5.28 22.32
CA PRO A 93 -5.30 -6.24 22.77
C PRO A 93 -4.93 -7.32 21.74
N GLY A 94 -5.85 -7.67 20.83
CA GLY A 94 -5.61 -8.71 19.82
C GLY A 94 -4.80 -8.24 18.61
N TYR A 95 -4.79 -6.94 18.32
CA TYR A 95 -4.14 -6.38 17.13
C TYR A 95 -2.61 -6.61 17.07
N PRO A 96 -1.84 -6.39 18.15
CA PRO A 96 -0.40 -6.68 18.16
C PRO A 96 -0.04 -8.11 17.77
N ASN A 97 -0.76 -9.10 18.31
CA ASN A 97 -0.53 -10.50 18.02
C ASN A 97 -0.92 -10.84 16.58
N GLU A 98 -2.05 -10.32 16.11
CA GLU A 98 -2.52 -10.52 14.75
C GLU A 98 -1.60 -9.88 13.70
N PHE A 99 -1.02 -8.72 14.01
CA PHE A 99 -0.04 -8.02 13.17
C PHE A 99 1.24 -8.83 13.09
N THR A 100 1.83 -9.14 14.24
CA THR A 100 3.11 -9.86 14.31
C THR A 100 3.00 -11.23 13.64
N SER A 101 1.93 -11.97 13.90
CA SER A 101 1.71 -13.29 13.28
C SER A 101 1.58 -13.21 11.76
N TRP A 102 1.02 -12.12 11.22
CA TRP A 102 0.83 -11.95 9.78
C TRP A 102 2.15 -11.80 9.01
N ILE A 103 3.12 -11.08 9.58
CA ILE A 103 4.41 -10.80 8.94
C ILE A 103 5.55 -11.72 9.41
N ALA A 104 5.33 -12.56 10.43
CA ALA A 104 6.37 -13.40 11.02
C ALA A 104 6.92 -14.53 10.12
N GLY A 105 6.24 -14.88 9.03
CA GLY A 105 6.59 -16.07 8.25
C GLY A 105 7.81 -15.91 7.32
N GLY A 106 8.45 -14.75 7.27
CA GLY A 106 9.41 -14.41 6.22
C GLY A 106 10.42 -13.34 6.60
N ASN A 107 11.37 -13.09 5.70
CA ASN A 107 12.21 -11.90 5.80
C ASN A 107 11.35 -10.66 5.53
N VAL A 108 11.46 -9.67 6.43
CA VAL A 108 10.61 -8.48 6.43
C VAL A 108 11.40 -7.28 5.94
N LEU A 109 10.89 -6.69 4.86
CA LEU A 109 11.30 -5.39 4.37
C LEU A 109 10.36 -4.31 4.91
N ALA A 110 10.90 -3.21 5.41
CA ALA A 110 10.13 -2.08 5.93
C ALA A 110 10.32 -0.85 5.02
N THR A 111 9.23 -0.34 4.45
CA THR A 111 9.25 0.82 3.56
C THR A 111 8.29 1.89 4.05
N ALA A 112 8.63 3.17 3.84
CA ALA A 112 7.68 4.24 4.07
C ALA A 112 6.41 4.03 3.21
N GLN A 113 5.23 4.22 3.81
CA GLN A 113 3.92 4.11 3.13
C GLN A 113 3.54 5.39 2.38
N GLU A 114 4.02 6.54 2.87
CA GLU A 114 3.73 7.85 2.27
C GLU A 114 4.66 8.09 1.09
N ALA A 115 4.07 8.37 -0.07
CA ALA A 115 4.78 8.77 -1.26
C ALA A 115 4.15 10.02 -1.87
N SER A 116 4.98 11.01 -2.18
CA SER A 116 4.59 12.18 -2.94
C SER A 116 4.74 11.94 -4.44
N GLN A 117 4.02 12.73 -5.24
CA GLN A 117 4.12 12.67 -6.69
C GLN A 117 5.55 12.91 -7.20
N GLN A 118 6.35 13.69 -6.48
CA GLN A 118 7.74 14.02 -6.81
C GLN A 118 8.71 12.87 -6.55
N GLN A 119 8.34 11.89 -5.72
CA GLN A 119 9.15 10.69 -5.48
C GLN A 119 9.02 9.65 -6.60
N TRP A 120 8.08 9.83 -7.52
CA TRP A 120 7.96 9.00 -8.72
C TRP A 120 8.90 9.50 -9.82
N ILE A 121 9.83 8.64 -10.22
CA ILE A 121 10.89 8.98 -11.17
C ILE A 121 10.46 8.53 -12.57
N LEU A 122 10.51 9.44 -13.54
CA LEU A 122 10.31 9.12 -14.95
C LEU A 122 11.47 8.26 -15.46
N GLY A 123 11.16 7.08 -16.01
CA GLY A 123 12.11 6.15 -16.60
C GLY A 123 12.02 4.76 -15.97
N THR A 124 13.10 4.00 -16.15
CA THR A 124 13.21 2.62 -15.68
C THR A 124 14.09 2.55 -14.45
N TYR A 125 13.69 1.74 -13.47
CA TYR A 125 14.49 1.51 -12.27
C TYR A 125 15.72 0.69 -12.63
N GLN A 126 16.89 1.11 -12.10
CA GLN A 126 18.12 0.35 -12.24
C GLN A 126 18.15 -0.77 -11.21
N LEU A 127 18.15 -2.02 -11.67
CA LEU A 127 18.19 -3.20 -10.81
C LEU A 127 19.41 -3.17 -9.87
N THR A 128 19.19 -3.60 -8.65
CA THR A 128 20.20 -3.68 -7.59
C THR A 128 20.44 -5.11 -7.10
N ALA A 129 19.52 -6.03 -7.38
CA ALA A 129 19.57 -7.39 -6.86
C ALA A 129 19.71 -8.46 -7.98
N PRO A 130 20.37 -9.59 -7.69
CA PRO A 130 20.63 -10.64 -8.67
C PRO A 130 19.37 -11.43 -9.05
N ILE A 131 18.39 -11.54 -8.15
CA ILE A 131 17.13 -12.22 -8.39
C ILE A 131 16.06 -11.15 -8.51
N ASN A 132 15.33 -11.15 -9.62
CA ASN A 132 14.31 -10.16 -9.88
C ASN A 132 13.18 -10.74 -10.72
N ALA A 133 11.98 -10.19 -10.52
CA ALA A 133 10.80 -10.55 -11.31
C ALA A 133 9.91 -9.32 -11.45
N LEU A 134 9.64 -8.92 -12.69
CA LEU A 134 8.67 -7.88 -13.00
C LEU A 134 7.34 -8.52 -13.38
N TYR A 135 6.30 -8.03 -12.74
CA TYR A 135 4.92 -8.40 -12.98
C TYR A 135 4.12 -7.20 -13.47
N TRP A 136 3.03 -7.45 -14.19
CA TRP A 136 2.14 -6.40 -14.64
C TRP A 136 0.67 -6.76 -14.44
N ALA A 137 -0.17 -5.74 -14.30
CA ALA A 137 -1.62 -5.87 -14.29
C ALA A 137 -2.28 -4.68 -15.03
N PRO A 138 -3.56 -4.78 -15.42
CA PRO A 138 -4.36 -3.60 -15.73
C PRO A 138 -4.34 -2.62 -14.56
N ASP A 139 -4.11 -1.34 -14.83
CA ASP A 139 -4.12 -0.32 -13.77
C ASP A 139 -5.57 -0.06 -13.31
N PRO A 140 -5.92 -0.31 -12.03
CA PRO A 140 -7.29 -0.12 -11.55
C PRO A 140 -7.73 1.35 -11.47
N ASP A 141 -6.79 2.30 -11.48
CA ASP A 141 -7.09 3.74 -11.33
C ASP A 141 -7.14 4.50 -12.66
N ALA A 142 -6.90 3.80 -13.77
CA ALA A 142 -6.67 4.42 -15.07
C ALA A 142 -7.55 3.77 -16.16
N PRO A 143 -7.59 4.33 -17.39
CA PRO A 143 -8.27 3.70 -18.50
C PRO A 143 -7.81 2.24 -18.70
N SER A 144 -8.68 1.38 -19.24
CA SER A 144 -8.42 -0.06 -19.37
C SER A 144 -7.20 -0.43 -20.25
N THR A 145 -6.63 0.52 -20.98
CA THR A 145 -5.40 0.39 -21.75
C THR A 145 -4.14 0.57 -20.93
N ASP A 146 -4.25 1.22 -19.77
CA ASP A 146 -3.11 1.54 -18.92
C ASP A 146 -2.78 0.34 -18.03
N ARG A 147 -1.53 0.31 -17.57
CA ARG A 147 -0.92 -0.83 -16.92
C ARG A 147 -0.11 -0.36 -15.71
N ILE A 148 -0.11 -1.20 -14.69
CA ILE A 148 0.71 -1.06 -13.50
C ILE A 148 1.71 -2.22 -13.46
N GLY A 149 2.92 -1.97 -12.97
CA GLY A 149 3.94 -2.98 -12.79
C GLY A 149 4.38 -3.10 -11.33
N LEU A 150 4.80 -4.31 -10.95
CA LEU A 150 5.38 -4.64 -9.65
C LEU A 150 6.67 -5.41 -9.90
N LEU A 151 7.81 -4.78 -9.67
CA LEU A 151 9.12 -5.41 -9.69
C LEU A 151 9.48 -5.82 -8.26
N VAL A 152 9.82 -7.09 -8.09
CA VAL A 152 10.31 -7.65 -6.84
C VAL A 152 11.77 -8.04 -7.01
N GLU A 153 12.61 -7.58 -6.10
CA GLU A 153 14.05 -7.85 -6.07
C GLU A 153 14.43 -8.64 -4.82
N CYS A 154 15.18 -9.72 -5.00
CA CYS A 154 15.66 -10.57 -3.93
C CYS A 154 17.18 -10.72 -3.99
N GLY A 155 17.79 -10.82 -2.82
CA GLY A 155 19.22 -11.09 -2.68
C GLY A 155 19.59 -12.54 -2.99
N ALA A 156 20.87 -12.84 -2.89
CA ALA A 156 21.39 -14.18 -3.20
C ALA A 156 20.88 -15.25 -2.21
N ALA A 157 20.61 -14.87 -0.96
CA ALA A 157 19.98 -15.75 0.03
C ALA A 157 18.45 -15.72 -0.08
N SER A 158 17.91 -15.19 -1.18
CA SER A 158 16.48 -15.09 -1.45
C SER A 158 15.72 -14.19 -0.46
N GLU A 159 16.41 -13.36 0.31
CA GLU A 159 15.79 -12.30 1.11
C GLU A 159 15.16 -11.22 0.21
N LEU A 160 14.03 -10.64 0.64
CA LEU A 160 13.39 -9.56 -0.11
C LEU A 160 14.18 -8.26 0.09
N LEU A 161 14.72 -7.71 -1.00
CA LEU A 161 15.56 -6.52 -0.95
C LEU A 161 14.85 -5.27 -1.43
N ASN A 162 14.06 -5.32 -2.50
CA ASN A 162 13.27 -4.17 -2.94
C ASN A 162 11.93 -4.61 -3.52
N VAL A 163 10.98 -3.69 -3.42
CA VAL A 163 9.72 -3.71 -4.17
C VAL A 163 9.60 -2.37 -4.87
N VAL A 164 9.42 -2.41 -6.19
CA VAL A 164 9.35 -1.22 -7.04
C VAL A 164 8.06 -1.25 -7.83
N TRP A 165 7.31 -0.17 -7.74
CA TRP A 165 6.08 0.01 -8.47
C TRP A 165 6.31 0.80 -9.75
N TYR A 166 5.58 0.44 -10.80
CA TYR A 166 5.61 1.10 -12.10
C TYR A 166 4.21 1.56 -12.51
N LYS A 167 4.10 2.77 -13.05
CA LYS A 167 2.86 3.33 -13.60
C LYS A 167 3.14 3.99 -14.96
N MET A 168 2.22 3.87 -15.91
CA MET A 168 2.34 4.51 -17.23
C MET A 168 2.11 6.03 -17.19
N LYS A 169 1.51 6.54 -16.11
CA LYS A 169 1.27 7.96 -15.85
C LYS A 169 1.78 8.32 -14.47
N GLN A 170 2.17 9.57 -14.30
CA GLN A 170 2.58 10.06 -12.99
C GLN A 170 1.38 9.95 -12.03
N PRO A 171 1.50 9.26 -10.90
CA PRO A 171 0.33 9.02 -10.06
C PRO A 171 -0.14 10.29 -9.34
N THR A 172 -1.46 10.50 -9.34
CA THR A 172 -2.09 11.56 -8.55
C THR A 172 -1.76 11.36 -7.07
N ASN A 173 -1.33 12.42 -6.39
CA ASN A 173 -0.95 12.39 -4.97
C ASN A 173 0.18 11.40 -4.61
N GLY A 174 0.91 10.86 -5.60
CA GLY A 174 1.99 9.89 -5.36
C GLY A 174 1.54 8.48 -4.97
N LEU A 175 0.24 8.18 -5.08
CA LEU A 175 -0.31 6.90 -4.65
C LEU A 175 -0.20 5.82 -5.73
N ILE A 176 0.19 4.61 -5.33
CA ILE A 176 0.13 3.43 -6.21
C ILE A 176 -1.32 3.12 -6.56
N PHE A 177 -2.21 3.15 -5.57
CA PHE A 177 -3.64 2.96 -5.77
C PHE A 177 -4.40 4.17 -5.24
N GLN A 178 -5.27 4.76 -6.05
CA GLN A 178 -6.24 5.75 -5.54
C GLN A 178 -7.28 5.06 -4.66
N LYS A 179 -7.60 3.82 -5.03
CA LYS A 179 -8.37 2.88 -4.20
C LYS A 179 -7.78 1.50 -4.35
N VAL A 180 -7.34 0.90 -3.24
CA VAL A 180 -6.81 -0.47 -3.28
C VAL A 180 -7.89 -1.43 -3.79
N PRO A 181 -7.60 -2.21 -4.84
CA PRO A 181 -8.54 -3.19 -5.34
C PRO A 181 -8.71 -4.33 -4.33
N SER A 182 -9.92 -4.88 -4.23
CA SER A 182 -10.15 -6.10 -3.43
C SER A 182 -9.35 -7.29 -3.97
N LYS A 183 -9.14 -7.32 -5.29
CA LYS A 183 -8.35 -8.32 -5.99
C LYS A 183 -7.72 -7.74 -7.25
N LEU A 184 -6.46 -8.07 -7.51
CA LEU A 184 -5.75 -7.70 -8.74
C LEU A 184 -4.83 -8.85 -9.18
N THR A 185 -4.87 -9.21 -10.47
CA THR A 185 -4.06 -10.30 -11.01
C THR A 185 -2.89 -9.77 -11.79
N PHE A 186 -1.70 -10.21 -11.40
CA PHE A 186 -0.41 -9.84 -11.94
C PHE A 186 0.16 -10.98 -12.78
N THR A 187 0.62 -10.69 -13.98
CA THR A 187 1.29 -11.64 -14.88
C THR A 187 2.77 -11.32 -14.95
N LYS A 188 3.63 -12.34 -14.78
CA LYS A 188 5.08 -12.22 -14.86
C LYS A 188 5.51 -11.92 -16.29
N LEU A 189 6.49 -11.04 -16.44
CA LEU A 189 7.17 -10.80 -17.69
C LEU A 189 8.43 -11.66 -17.80
N PRO A 190 8.83 -12.05 -19.04
CA PRO A 190 10.14 -12.66 -19.29
C PRO A 190 11.30 -11.65 -19.22
N SER A 191 11.01 -10.37 -18.92
CA SER A 191 11.95 -9.26 -18.85
C SER A 191 11.64 -8.40 -17.62
N THR A 192 12.63 -7.67 -17.13
CA THR A 192 12.49 -6.65 -16.08
C THR A 192 12.33 -5.22 -16.61
N ASP A 193 12.30 -5.05 -17.93
CA ASP A 193 12.03 -3.75 -18.56
C ASP A 193 10.51 -3.52 -18.65
N PRO A 194 9.95 -2.47 -18.00
CA PRO A 194 8.52 -2.18 -18.06
C PRO A 194 8.03 -1.83 -19.47
N ARG A 195 8.92 -1.47 -20.41
CA ARG A 195 8.57 -1.27 -21.82
C ARG A 195 8.15 -2.58 -22.50
N ALA A 196 8.46 -3.75 -21.93
CA ALA A 196 7.91 -5.02 -22.39
C ALA A 196 6.39 -5.14 -22.16
N ILE A 197 5.82 -4.34 -21.24
CA ILE A 197 4.37 -4.25 -21.00
C ILE A 197 3.72 -3.35 -22.07
N ASN A 198 4.31 -2.17 -22.29
CA ASN A 198 3.88 -1.22 -23.32
C ASN A 198 5.12 -0.46 -23.87
N PRO A 199 5.60 -0.80 -25.09
CA PRO A 199 6.84 -0.26 -25.62
C PRO A 199 6.80 1.23 -26.00
N GLN A 200 5.60 1.76 -26.24
CA GLN A 200 5.41 3.12 -26.76
C GLN A 200 5.15 4.15 -25.65
N THR A 201 5.13 3.71 -24.40
CA THR A 201 4.72 4.55 -23.28
C THR A 201 5.88 4.84 -22.34
N SER A 202 5.90 6.07 -21.83
CA SER A 202 6.73 6.46 -20.70
C SER A 202 6.28 5.76 -19.42
N TRP A 203 7.23 5.41 -18.56
CA TRP A 203 6.96 4.78 -17.27
C TRP A 203 7.49 5.63 -16.14
N TYR A 204 6.76 5.67 -15.05
CA TYR A 204 7.20 6.22 -13.77
C TYR A 204 7.42 5.07 -12.83
N HIS A 205 8.49 5.13 -12.03
CA HIS A 205 8.74 4.16 -10.99
C HIS A 205 8.86 4.80 -9.61
N TYR A 206 8.49 4.03 -8.60
CA TYR A 206 8.66 4.37 -7.21
C TYR A 206 9.22 3.16 -6.47
N HIS A 207 10.27 3.39 -5.71
CA HIS A 207 10.80 2.44 -4.74
C HIS A 207 10.75 3.10 -3.37
N GLY A 208 10.21 2.39 -2.38
CA GLY A 208 10.06 2.93 -1.04
C GLY A 208 11.41 3.25 -0.39
N THR A 209 11.45 4.31 0.41
CA THR A 209 12.62 4.56 1.28
C THR A 209 12.65 3.52 2.39
N MET A 210 13.75 2.78 2.48
CA MET A 210 13.96 1.77 3.52
C MET A 210 14.08 2.41 4.90
N ARG A 211 13.58 1.69 5.91
CA ARG A 211 13.64 2.09 7.33
C ARG A 211 14.55 1.17 8.13
#